data_AF-A0A7M3Z5C8-F1
#
_entry.id   AF-A0A7M3Z5C8-F1
#
_cell.length_a   1.000
_cell.length_b   1.000
_cell.length_c   1.000
_cell.angle_alpha   90.00
_cell.angle_beta   90.00
_cell.angle_gamma   90.00
#
_symmetry.space_group_name_H-M   'P 1'
#
loop_
_entity.id
_entity.type
_entity.pdbx_description
1 polymer ?
#
loop_
_entity_poly.entity_id
_entity_poly.type
_entity_poly.pdbx_seq_one_letter_code
_entity_poly.pdbx_strand_id
1 'polypeptide(L)'
;MREMVEKSIQLNRELSALLEKALESNKAIKIGWGKGNDPKPRDGEMGVASHLPIGARVRLLGNISDLAAICAEGGNFTLEGEASGLFGAWNRGAKLVVERECGARLGLKMEDGLIVVHGSAGAEVGAGMKGGLIVVRGSSGKRCGVGMKGGTVVIMGDVASDVGTNMQGGRIIVNGRCPPPGEGAKSIPLNSEIFAEINEILSELNIKIDSDAALIIPDEEHPTVVDMPNRGIDSQFESITIVSSGNPRLYEHAPLDLLTLLQLRGEEKGMLLPLPIMPHLQSGKGLKGIFLNRQPCIVDSNPRPIDLLRISESNIHDCTEPLTNAGGAVICLDELPRMNDAELDALISLVRSRLDDEKFVLLEGGVDRISLVHRFAAALDCDGTIANSSTAAHLPASAALPMMGLSAREHQLGRKGVSQGLSIPWSASALDTLVVCSAGAQFIVSSPFSNRETPKSAKGITEVVESWLAELDADIRGRLIEIGEDGIDQLNRRHLRALESDTANMTGIRLAGYDRPMPQWLGQ
;
A
#
# COMPACT_ATOMS: atom_id res chain seq x y z
N MET A 1 11.05 13.89 13.04
CA MET A 1 10.21 13.07 12.14
C MET A 1 9.26 13.96 11.34
N ARG A 2 8.28 14.66 11.94
CA ARG A 2 7.36 15.56 11.20
C ARG A 2 8.04 16.61 10.31
N GLU A 3 9.04 17.34 10.83
CA GLU A 3 9.81 18.32 10.02
C GLU A 3 10.51 17.67 8.81
N MET A 4 10.95 16.41 8.94
CA MET A 4 11.60 15.66 7.86
C MET A 4 10.59 15.20 6.80
N VAL A 5 9.39 14.80 7.23
CA VAL A 5 8.26 14.47 6.35
C VAL A 5 7.86 15.70 5.53
N GLU A 6 7.67 16.85 6.17
CA GLU A 6 7.32 18.11 5.49
C GLU A 6 8.37 18.52 4.45
N LYS A 7 9.67 18.46 4.83
CA LYS A 7 10.78 18.72 3.88
C LYS A 7 10.78 17.75 2.71
N SER A 8 10.46 16.48 2.94
CA SER A 8 10.40 15.45 1.90
C SER A 8 9.22 15.67 0.95
N ILE A 9 8.04 16.02 1.48
CA ILE A 9 6.86 16.39 0.69
C ILE A 9 7.18 17.60 -0.20
N GLN A 10 7.75 18.66 0.39
CA GLN A 10 8.11 19.86 -0.34
C GLN A 10 9.12 19.56 -1.45
N LEU A 11 10.18 18.81 -1.14
CA LEU A 11 11.23 18.46 -2.11
C LEU A 11 10.65 17.68 -3.30
N ASN A 12 9.73 16.72 -3.06
CA ASN A 12 9.12 15.93 -4.12
C ASN A 12 8.19 16.77 -5.02
N ARG A 13 7.43 17.70 -4.43
CA ARG A 13 6.62 18.66 -5.19
C ARG A 13 7.48 19.56 -6.07
N GLU A 14 8.54 20.14 -5.50
CA GLU A 14 9.50 20.99 -6.23
C GLU A 14 10.18 20.23 -7.37
N LEU A 15 10.66 19.01 -7.09
CA LEU A 15 11.34 18.19 -8.08
C LEU A 15 10.45 17.85 -9.27
N SER A 16 9.18 17.54 -9.03
CA SER A 16 8.22 17.22 -10.09
C SER A 16 8.06 18.39 -11.07
N ALA A 17 7.85 19.60 -10.54
CA ALA A 17 7.75 20.81 -11.34
C ALA A 17 9.08 21.17 -12.07
N LEU A 18 10.23 20.83 -11.48
CA LEU A 18 11.54 21.02 -12.10
C LEU A 18 11.79 20.00 -13.23
N LEU A 19 11.35 18.75 -13.08
CA LEU A 19 11.51 17.69 -14.07
C LEU A 19 10.79 18.03 -15.38
N GLU A 20 9.56 18.50 -15.31
CA GLU A 20 8.80 18.94 -16.49
C GLU A 20 9.57 20.00 -17.29
N LYS A 21 10.01 21.07 -16.62
CA LYS A 21 10.79 22.16 -17.24
C LYS A 21 12.16 21.70 -17.75
N ALA A 22 12.80 20.77 -17.05
CA ALA A 22 14.11 20.24 -17.41
C ALA A 22 14.04 19.37 -18.66
N LEU A 23 12.97 18.59 -18.83
CA LEU A 23 12.71 17.81 -20.04
C LEU A 23 12.48 18.72 -21.25
N GLU A 24 11.65 19.76 -21.12
CA GLU A 24 11.40 20.74 -22.18
C GLU A 24 12.68 21.47 -22.62
N SER A 25 13.54 21.82 -21.66
CA SER A 25 14.77 22.58 -21.91
C SER A 25 16.00 21.71 -22.13
N ASN A 26 15.87 20.38 -22.09
CA ASN A 26 16.95 19.40 -22.14
C ASN A 26 18.12 19.73 -21.19
N LYS A 27 17.80 20.04 -19.93
CA LYS A 27 18.79 20.37 -18.89
C LYS A 27 18.86 19.27 -17.83
N ALA A 28 20.01 19.15 -17.19
CA ALA A 28 20.16 18.33 -16.00
C ALA A 28 19.76 19.12 -14.74
N ILE A 29 19.09 18.45 -13.80
CA ILE A 29 18.72 19.00 -12.51
C ILE A 29 19.81 18.65 -11.51
N LYS A 30 20.25 19.65 -10.74
CA LYS A 30 21.18 19.49 -9.62
C LYS A 30 20.45 19.83 -8.32
N ILE A 31 20.26 18.85 -7.45
CA ILE A 31 19.55 18.97 -6.17
C ILE A 31 20.59 18.98 -5.04
N GLY A 32 20.50 19.99 -4.17
CA GLY A 32 21.50 20.18 -3.12
C GLY A 32 22.63 21.12 -3.53
N TRP A 33 22.37 22.01 -4.48
CA TRP A 33 23.23 23.15 -4.81
C TRP A 33 22.42 24.44 -4.82
N GLY A 34 22.98 25.51 -4.26
CA GLY A 34 22.39 26.84 -4.32
C GLY A 34 22.57 27.51 -5.70
N LYS A 35 22.00 28.71 -5.87
CA LYS A 35 22.07 29.49 -7.11
C LYS A 35 23.52 29.85 -7.51
N GLY A 36 24.43 29.89 -6.53
CA GLY A 36 25.86 30.15 -6.74
C GLY A 36 26.68 28.88 -7.00
N ASN A 37 26.04 27.73 -7.20
CA ASN A 37 26.67 26.41 -7.25
C ASN A 37 27.41 26.05 -5.92
N ASP A 38 26.96 26.65 -4.82
CA ASP A 38 27.38 26.34 -3.46
C ASP A 38 26.73 25.03 -2.99
N PRO A 39 27.50 24.06 -2.45
CA PRO A 39 26.94 22.79 -2.01
C PRO A 39 26.04 22.97 -0.79
N LYS A 40 24.84 22.39 -0.85
CA LYS A 40 23.83 22.32 0.21
C LYS A 40 23.28 20.90 0.28
N PRO A 41 24.02 19.95 0.89
CA PRO A 41 23.61 18.56 0.95
C PRO A 41 22.20 18.40 1.53
N ARG A 42 21.47 17.43 0.98
CA ARG A 42 20.18 16.96 1.51
C ARG A 42 20.43 15.78 2.42
N ASP A 43 19.86 15.78 3.61
CA ASP A 43 20.13 14.76 4.62
C ASP A 43 18.81 14.32 5.28
N GLY A 44 18.46 13.05 5.07
CA GLY A 44 17.31 12.40 5.67
C GLY A 44 15.98 12.59 4.93
N GLU A 45 15.91 13.42 3.88
CA GLU A 45 14.73 13.44 3.01
C GLU A 45 14.46 12.05 2.41
N MET A 46 13.18 11.71 2.21
CA MET A 46 12.73 10.37 1.82
C MET A 46 11.88 10.41 0.55
N GLY A 47 11.76 9.26 -0.12
CA GLY A 47 10.90 9.13 -1.31
C GLY A 47 11.35 9.98 -2.51
N VAL A 48 12.59 10.46 -2.53
CA VAL A 48 13.06 11.48 -3.47
C VAL A 48 13.21 10.91 -4.88
N ALA A 49 12.82 11.68 -5.90
CA ALA A 49 12.96 11.33 -7.31
C ALA A 49 12.21 10.06 -7.73
N SER A 50 11.07 9.80 -7.10
CA SER A 50 10.15 8.75 -7.54
C SER A 50 9.66 8.98 -8.96
N HIS A 51 9.34 7.89 -9.67
CA HIS A 51 8.72 7.93 -11.00
C HIS A 51 9.52 8.78 -12.00
N LEU A 52 10.85 8.63 -11.96
CA LEU A 52 11.74 9.37 -12.85
C LEU A 52 11.39 9.08 -14.33
N PRO A 53 11.02 10.10 -15.12
CA PRO A 53 10.55 9.89 -16.49
C PRO A 53 11.72 9.69 -17.47
N ILE A 54 11.40 9.10 -18.62
CA ILE A 54 12.36 8.90 -19.72
C ILE A 54 13.02 10.23 -20.12
N GLY A 55 14.35 10.22 -20.24
CA GLY A 55 15.15 11.38 -20.63
C GLY A 55 15.53 12.34 -19.50
N ALA A 56 14.97 12.16 -18.29
CA ALA A 56 15.35 12.97 -17.14
C ALA A 56 16.82 12.75 -16.76
N ARG A 57 17.47 13.81 -16.28
CA ARG A 57 18.86 13.77 -15.79
C ARG A 57 18.93 14.49 -14.46
N VAL A 58 19.08 13.74 -13.38
CA VAL A 58 19.07 14.27 -12.02
C VAL A 58 20.37 13.90 -11.33
N ARG A 59 20.97 14.88 -10.66
CA ARG A 59 22.11 14.70 -9.79
C ARG A 59 21.75 15.27 -8.42
N LEU A 60 21.92 14.49 -7.36
CA LEU A 60 21.59 14.87 -5.99
C LEU A 60 22.83 14.78 -5.11
N LEU A 61 23.05 15.78 -4.26
CA LEU A 61 24.11 15.78 -3.24
C LEU A 61 23.52 15.57 -1.84
N GLY A 62 24.09 14.63 -1.09
CA GLY A 62 23.77 14.35 0.32
C GLY A 62 23.26 12.93 0.57
N ASN A 63 22.83 12.64 1.79
CA ASN A 63 22.41 11.30 2.23
C ASN A 63 20.88 11.20 2.29
N ILE A 64 20.32 10.31 1.48
CA ILE A 64 18.87 10.19 1.32
C ILE A 64 18.35 8.95 2.05
N SER A 65 17.17 9.11 2.64
CA SER A 65 16.46 8.06 3.36
C SER A 65 15.80 7.07 2.38
N ASP A 66 14.89 6.24 2.89
CA ASP A 66 14.27 5.15 2.16
C ASP A 66 13.48 5.63 0.92
N LEU A 67 13.28 4.71 -0.03
CA LEU A 67 12.44 4.88 -1.23
C LEU A 67 12.92 5.97 -2.21
N ALA A 68 14.22 6.21 -2.29
CA ALA A 68 14.78 7.07 -3.34
C ALA A 68 14.78 6.40 -4.72
N ALA A 69 14.45 7.18 -5.76
CA ALA A 69 14.42 6.77 -7.15
C ALA A 69 13.56 5.52 -7.46
N ILE A 70 12.49 5.29 -6.69
CA ILE A 70 11.58 4.17 -6.91
C ILE A 70 10.71 4.38 -8.15
N CYS A 71 10.19 3.29 -8.71
CA CYS A 71 9.26 3.30 -9.83
C CYS A 71 9.79 4.09 -11.05
N ALA A 72 11.11 4.21 -11.20
CA ALA A 72 11.72 4.99 -12.26
C ALA A 72 11.45 4.33 -13.63
N GLU A 73 10.89 5.08 -14.57
CA GLU A 73 10.56 4.61 -15.92
C GLU A 73 11.76 4.71 -16.85
N GLY A 74 12.62 5.70 -16.64
CA GLY A 74 13.79 5.95 -17.47
C GLY A 74 14.63 7.12 -16.98
N GLY A 75 15.59 7.53 -17.82
CA GLY A 75 16.49 8.63 -17.48
C GLY A 75 17.67 8.21 -16.58
N ASN A 76 18.42 9.21 -16.13
CA ASN A 76 19.63 9.03 -15.33
C ASN A 76 19.48 9.75 -13.99
N PHE A 77 19.74 9.04 -12.90
CA PHE A 77 19.82 9.62 -11.56
C PHE A 77 21.17 9.27 -10.94
N THR A 78 21.86 10.27 -10.38
CA THR A 78 23.13 10.09 -9.66
C THR A 78 23.04 10.71 -8.28
N LEU A 79 23.31 9.90 -7.26
CA LEU A 79 23.41 10.32 -5.87
C LEU A 79 24.87 10.41 -5.43
N GLU A 80 25.31 11.62 -5.15
CA GLU A 80 26.56 11.91 -4.46
C GLU A 80 26.36 11.85 -2.95
N GLY A 81 26.30 10.62 -2.44
CA GLY A 81 26.10 10.33 -1.03
C GLY A 81 25.60 8.90 -0.85
N GLU A 82 24.98 8.65 0.30
CA GLU A 82 24.46 7.34 0.70
C GLU A 82 22.94 7.29 0.53
N ALA A 83 22.41 6.12 0.20
CA ALA A 83 20.97 5.85 0.16
C ALA A 83 20.60 4.82 1.23
N SER A 84 19.43 4.98 1.86
CA SER A 84 18.90 3.97 2.78
C SER A 84 18.22 2.82 2.00
N GLY A 85 17.21 2.18 2.58
CA GLY A 85 16.55 1.02 2.00
C GLY A 85 15.74 1.34 0.75
N LEU A 86 15.49 0.30 -0.05
CA LEU A 86 14.58 0.32 -1.20
C LEU A 86 14.97 1.31 -2.32
N PHE A 87 16.23 1.73 -2.40
CA PHE A 87 16.72 2.54 -3.51
C PHE A 87 16.45 1.83 -4.85
N GLY A 88 15.84 2.54 -5.80
CA GLY A 88 15.55 1.98 -7.13
C GLY A 88 14.58 0.80 -7.13
N ALA A 89 13.80 0.59 -6.06
CA ALA A 89 12.75 -0.41 -6.05
C ALA A 89 11.76 -0.15 -7.21
N TRP A 90 11.32 -1.21 -7.87
CA TRP A 90 10.44 -1.15 -9.03
C TRP A 90 10.99 -0.31 -10.20
N ASN A 91 12.30 -0.23 -10.39
CA ASN A 91 12.87 0.40 -11.58
C ASN A 91 12.48 -0.37 -12.86
N ARG A 92 12.08 0.36 -13.91
CA ARG A 92 11.57 -0.14 -15.20
C ARG A 92 12.39 0.32 -16.41
N GLY A 93 13.53 0.95 -16.20
CA GLY A 93 14.37 1.38 -17.33
C GLY A 93 15.37 2.49 -17.03
N ALA A 94 15.37 3.07 -15.83
CA ALA A 94 16.30 4.13 -15.49
C ALA A 94 17.70 3.60 -15.18
N LYS A 95 18.70 4.45 -15.41
CA LYS A 95 20.07 4.25 -14.93
C LYS A 95 20.26 5.03 -13.63
N LEU A 96 20.41 4.31 -12.53
CA LEU A 96 20.53 4.86 -11.18
C LEU A 96 21.93 4.60 -10.65
N VAL A 97 22.59 5.62 -10.12
CA VAL A 97 23.95 5.54 -9.59
C VAL A 97 24.01 6.10 -8.18
N VAL A 98 24.64 5.37 -7.27
CA VAL A 98 24.96 5.82 -5.90
C VAL A 98 26.48 5.77 -5.72
N GLU A 99 27.09 6.92 -5.41
CA GLU A 99 28.54 7.07 -5.28
C GLU A 99 29.11 6.44 -3.99
N ARG A 100 28.26 6.17 -3.00
CA ARG A 100 28.65 5.51 -1.74
C ARG A 100 27.81 4.25 -1.49
N GLU A 101 27.42 4.03 -0.24
CA GLU A 101 26.71 2.83 0.20
C GLU A 101 25.20 2.96 0.00
N CYS A 102 24.56 1.79 -0.10
CA CYS A 102 23.11 1.67 -0.16
C CYS A 102 22.58 0.72 0.92
N GLY A 103 21.39 1.00 1.44
CA GLY A 103 20.70 0.16 2.41
C GLY A 103 20.18 -1.17 1.84
N ALA A 104 19.31 -1.81 2.62
CA ALA A 104 18.71 -3.09 2.26
C ALA A 104 17.68 -2.97 1.12
N ARG A 105 17.44 -4.07 0.40
CA ARG A 105 16.42 -4.20 -0.65
C ARG A 105 16.62 -3.22 -1.82
N LEU A 106 17.87 -2.89 -2.12
CA LEU A 106 18.27 -2.21 -3.35
C LEU A 106 17.67 -2.92 -4.57
N GLY A 107 16.97 -2.19 -5.44
CA GLY A 107 16.39 -2.76 -6.66
C GLY A 107 15.30 -3.81 -6.44
N LEU A 108 14.61 -3.77 -5.29
CA LEU A 108 13.47 -4.67 -5.01
C LEU A 108 12.48 -4.66 -6.18
N LYS A 109 12.14 -5.84 -6.70
CA LYS A 109 11.18 -6.01 -7.81
C LYS A 109 11.50 -5.18 -9.06
N MET A 110 12.77 -4.84 -9.28
CA MET A 110 13.24 -4.20 -10.51
C MET A 110 12.88 -5.06 -11.74
N GLU A 111 12.34 -4.42 -12.78
CA GLU A 111 11.88 -5.07 -14.01
C GLU A 111 12.86 -4.83 -15.17
N ASP A 112 13.48 -3.64 -15.23
CA ASP A 112 14.51 -3.29 -16.21
C ASP A 112 15.36 -2.10 -15.74
N GLY A 113 16.42 -1.78 -16.49
CA GLY A 113 17.32 -0.66 -16.24
C GLY A 113 18.67 -1.08 -15.65
N LEU A 114 19.40 -0.11 -15.11
CA LEU A 114 20.72 -0.30 -14.53
C LEU A 114 20.82 0.38 -13.17
N ILE A 115 21.26 -0.32 -12.13
CA ILE A 115 21.62 0.28 -10.86
C ILE A 115 23.10 0.02 -10.56
N VAL A 116 23.87 1.08 -10.29
CA VAL A 116 25.29 1.00 -9.93
C VAL A 116 25.52 1.60 -8.55
N VAL A 117 26.11 0.83 -7.64
CA VAL A 117 26.51 1.29 -6.31
C VAL A 117 28.04 1.19 -6.21
N HIS A 118 28.70 2.31 -5.92
CA HIS A 118 30.16 2.36 -5.81
C HIS A 118 30.68 1.87 -4.45
N GLY A 119 29.86 1.92 -3.40
CA GLY A 119 30.11 1.30 -2.11
C GLY A 119 29.49 -0.09 -1.97
N SER A 120 29.21 -0.47 -0.72
CA SER A 120 28.52 -1.72 -0.37
C SER A 120 26.99 -1.53 -0.35
N ALA A 121 26.26 -2.63 -0.42
CA ALA A 121 24.80 -2.67 -0.33
C ALA A 121 24.34 -3.55 0.84
N GLY A 122 23.17 -3.25 1.40
CA GLY A 122 22.57 -3.99 2.51
C GLY A 122 22.08 -5.40 2.14
N ALA A 123 21.24 -5.98 3.00
CA ALA A 123 20.62 -7.28 2.73
C ALA A 123 19.63 -7.21 1.57
N GLU A 124 19.35 -8.35 0.92
CA GLU A 124 18.25 -8.51 -0.03
C GLU A 124 18.35 -7.65 -1.31
N VAL A 125 19.58 -7.34 -1.76
CA VAL A 125 19.82 -6.70 -3.07
C VAL A 125 19.14 -7.51 -4.18
N GLY A 126 18.39 -6.85 -5.06
CA GLY A 126 17.69 -7.49 -6.18
C GLY A 126 16.58 -8.46 -5.76
N ALA A 127 16.03 -8.31 -4.55
CA ALA A 127 14.94 -9.16 -4.09
C ALA A 127 13.74 -9.12 -5.05
N GLY A 128 13.27 -10.27 -5.52
CA GLY A 128 12.15 -10.35 -6.47
C GLY A 128 12.40 -9.70 -7.83
N MET A 129 13.65 -9.36 -8.18
CA MET A 129 14.02 -8.77 -9.47
C MET A 129 13.59 -9.66 -10.64
N LYS A 130 12.98 -9.05 -11.66
CA LYS A 130 12.48 -9.73 -12.86
C LYS A 130 13.38 -9.49 -14.08
N GLY A 131 14.15 -8.40 -14.08
CA GLY A 131 15.03 -8.03 -15.19
C GLY A 131 15.93 -6.83 -14.86
N GLY A 132 16.79 -6.46 -15.81
CA GLY A 132 17.79 -5.40 -15.67
C GLY A 132 19.14 -5.86 -15.09
N LEU A 133 19.99 -4.89 -14.72
CA LEU A 133 21.33 -5.10 -14.20
C LEU A 133 21.56 -4.30 -12.90
N ILE A 134 22.02 -4.97 -11.84
CA ILE A 134 22.51 -4.33 -10.62
C ILE A 134 24.00 -4.62 -10.47
N VAL A 135 24.81 -3.60 -10.25
CA VAL A 135 26.26 -3.72 -10.02
C VAL A 135 26.62 -3.04 -8.70
N VAL A 136 27.15 -3.81 -7.76
CA VAL A 136 27.64 -3.32 -6.46
C VAL A 136 29.15 -3.51 -6.44
N ARG A 137 29.91 -2.41 -6.36
CA ARG A 137 31.39 -2.45 -6.32
C ARG A 137 31.95 -2.89 -4.97
N GLY A 138 31.18 -2.73 -3.90
CA GLY A 138 31.50 -3.24 -2.58
C GLY A 138 30.90 -4.63 -2.33
N SER A 139 30.61 -4.90 -1.06
CA SER A 139 29.99 -6.15 -0.60
C SER A 139 28.47 -6.05 -0.55
N SER A 140 27.78 -7.18 -0.49
CA SER A 140 26.33 -7.27 -0.30
C SER A 140 25.98 -8.02 0.98
N GLY A 141 24.86 -7.65 1.61
CA GLY A 141 24.35 -8.32 2.79
C GLY A 141 23.79 -9.72 2.53
N LYS A 142 23.01 -10.22 3.50
CA LYS A 142 22.39 -11.55 3.40
C LYS A 142 21.33 -11.58 2.31
N ARG A 143 21.04 -12.76 1.76
CA ARG A 143 19.90 -12.99 0.86
C ARG A 143 19.94 -12.16 -0.43
N CYS A 144 21.13 -11.86 -0.95
CA CYS A 144 21.28 -11.23 -2.26
C CYS A 144 20.57 -12.07 -3.33
N GLY A 145 19.72 -11.44 -4.15
CA GLY A 145 18.91 -12.07 -5.19
C GLY A 145 17.79 -12.98 -4.67
N VAL A 146 17.31 -12.78 -3.44
CA VAL A 146 16.21 -13.60 -2.89
C VAL A 146 14.94 -13.49 -3.75
N GLY A 147 14.37 -14.63 -4.15
CA GLY A 147 13.16 -14.67 -4.97
C GLY A 147 13.32 -14.08 -6.38
N MET A 148 14.55 -13.87 -6.85
CA MET A 148 14.83 -13.30 -8.18
C MET A 148 14.27 -14.21 -9.28
N LYS A 149 13.59 -13.61 -10.25
CA LYS A 149 12.92 -14.27 -11.39
C LYS A 149 13.62 -14.00 -12.72
N GLY A 150 14.52 -13.01 -12.77
CA GLY A 150 15.29 -12.67 -13.96
C GLY A 150 16.22 -11.49 -13.71
N GLY A 151 17.05 -11.16 -14.70
CA GLY A 151 18.06 -10.10 -14.62
C GLY A 151 19.46 -10.61 -14.24
N THR A 152 20.37 -9.67 -14.01
CA THR A 152 21.76 -9.95 -13.58
C THR A 152 22.14 -9.07 -12.38
N VAL A 153 22.70 -9.69 -11.34
CA VAL A 153 23.28 -8.97 -10.19
C VAL A 153 24.79 -9.27 -10.15
N VAL A 154 25.63 -8.25 -10.11
CA VAL A 154 27.09 -8.37 -10.00
C VAL A 154 27.55 -7.73 -8.70
N ILE A 155 28.18 -8.52 -7.84
CA ILE A 155 28.80 -8.08 -6.59
C ILE A 155 30.31 -8.23 -6.74
N MET A 156 31.04 -7.12 -6.64
CA MET A 156 32.50 -7.14 -6.79
C MET A 156 33.24 -7.52 -5.51
N GLY A 157 32.59 -7.37 -4.35
CA GLY A 157 33.11 -7.79 -3.05
C GLY A 157 32.50 -9.11 -2.56
N ASP A 158 32.37 -9.23 -1.24
CA ASP A 158 31.84 -10.42 -0.59
C ASP A 158 30.31 -10.39 -0.54
N VAL A 159 29.68 -11.56 -0.51
CA VAL A 159 28.27 -11.71 -0.12
C VAL A 159 28.18 -12.40 1.23
N ALA A 160 27.17 -12.03 2.03
CA ALA A 160 26.89 -12.76 3.26
C ALA A 160 26.15 -14.10 2.97
N SER A 161 25.38 -14.61 3.92
CA SER A 161 24.69 -15.91 3.78
C SER A 161 23.48 -15.86 2.85
N ASP A 162 23.09 -17.04 2.37
CA ASP A 162 21.79 -17.30 1.72
C ASP A 162 21.61 -16.60 0.36
N VAL A 163 22.69 -16.45 -0.41
CA VAL A 163 22.61 -15.88 -1.77
C VAL A 163 21.71 -16.73 -2.66
N GLY A 164 20.83 -16.09 -3.44
CA GLY A 164 19.93 -16.75 -4.37
C GLY A 164 18.78 -17.53 -3.71
N THR A 165 18.52 -17.38 -2.40
CA THR A 165 17.38 -18.08 -1.76
C THR A 165 16.09 -17.87 -2.55
N ASN A 166 15.42 -18.97 -2.88
CA ASN A 166 14.19 -19.00 -3.64
C ASN A 166 14.26 -18.40 -5.05
N MET A 167 15.44 -18.30 -5.65
CA MET A 167 15.62 -17.79 -7.02
C MET A 167 14.97 -18.74 -8.04
N GLN A 168 14.19 -18.17 -8.96
CA GLN A 168 13.49 -18.89 -10.04
C GLN A 168 14.04 -18.55 -11.43
N GLY A 169 14.86 -17.50 -11.54
CA GLY A 169 15.50 -17.11 -12.80
C GLY A 169 16.53 -16.00 -12.61
N GLY A 170 17.30 -15.74 -13.67
CA GLY A 170 18.39 -14.76 -13.65
C GLY A 170 19.72 -15.36 -13.19
N ARG A 171 20.70 -14.48 -12.91
CA ARG A 171 22.04 -14.87 -12.47
C ARG A 171 22.64 -13.86 -11.51
N ILE A 172 23.42 -14.35 -10.55
CA ILE A 172 24.20 -13.53 -9.61
C ILE A 172 25.67 -13.88 -9.78
N ILE A 173 26.51 -12.87 -9.97
CA ILE A 173 27.96 -13.02 -10.09
C ILE A 173 28.59 -12.42 -8.84
N VAL A 174 29.46 -13.19 -8.18
CA VAL A 174 30.18 -12.75 -6.98
C VAL A 174 31.68 -12.85 -7.23
N ASN A 175 32.36 -11.70 -7.30
CA ASN A 175 33.80 -11.57 -7.54
C ASN A 175 34.63 -11.56 -6.23
N GLY A 176 34.05 -12.06 -5.14
CA GLY A 176 34.67 -12.14 -3.82
C GLY A 176 34.28 -13.44 -3.12
N ARG A 177 34.26 -13.43 -1.80
CA ARG A 177 33.84 -14.60 -1.02
C ARG A 177 32.34 -14.83 -1.17
N CYS A 178 31.99 -16.03 -1.65
CA CYS A 178 30.63 -16.51 -1.72
C CYS A 178 30.46 -17.76 -0.82
N PRO A 179 29.73 -17.65 0.31
CA PRO A 179 29.28 -18.82 1.05
C PRO A 179 28.38 -19.72 0.19
N PRO A 180 28.06 -20.94 0.66
CA PRO A 180 27.08 -21.80 -0.01
C PRO A 180 25.77 -21.04 -0.28
N PRO A 181 25.19 -21.19 -1.49
CA PRO A 181 23.93 -20.54 -1.82
C PRO A 181 22.78 -21.02 -0.94
N GLY A 182 21.72 -20.22 -0.87
CA GLY A 182 20.51 -20.58 -0.18
C GLY A 182 19.68 -21.62 -0.95
N GLU A 183 18.59 -22.07 -0.32
CA GLU A 183 17.64 -23.01 -0.93
C GLU A 183 17.12 -22.50 -2.29
N GLY A 184 17.04 -23.39 -3.28
CA GLY A 184 16.59 -23.04 -4.64
C GLY A 184 17.66 -22.43 -5.55
N ALA A 185 18.91 -22.32 -5.10
CA ALA A 185 20.03 -21.84 -5.90
C ALA A 185 21.26 -22.75 -5.80
N LYS A 186 22.06 -22.75 -6.87
CA LYS A 186 23.34 -23.48 -6.94
C LYS A 186 24.47 -22.58 -7.42
N SER A 187 25.66 -22.84 -6.92
CA SER A 187 26.89 -22.18 -7.34
C SER A 187 27.60 -23.05 -8.37
N ILE A 188 27.92 -22.48 -9.52
CA ILE A 188 28.70 -23.11 -10.58
C ILE A 188 29.90 -22.24 -10.95
N PRO A 189 31.00 -22.82 -11.47
CA PRO A 189 32.09 -22.02 -12.02
C PRO A 189 31.64 -21.27 -13.28
N LEU A 190 32.21 -20.09 -13.52
CA LEU A 190 32.00 -19.36 -14.77
C LEU A 190 32.57 -20.12 -15.96
N ASN A 191 31.77 -20.27 -17.01
CA ASN A 191 32.26 -20.72 -18.31
C ASN A 191 32.83 -19.52 -19.11
N SER A 192 33.62 -19.81 -20.15
CA SER A 192 34.29 -18.77 -20.94
C SER A 192 33.34 -17.83 -21.69
N GLU A 193 32.17 -18.32 -22.09
CA GLU A 193 31.16 -17.54 -22.82
C GLU A 193 30.50 -16.50 -21.92
N ILE A 194 29.97 -16.92 -20.76
CA ILE A 194 29.36 -16.04 -19.76
C ILE A 194 30.41 -15.07 -19.21
N PHE A 195 31.66 -15.52 -18.99
CA PHE A 195 32.73 -14.65 -18.55
C PHE A 195 33.03 -13.52 -19.54
N ALA A 196 33.05 -13.82 -20.85
CA ALA A 196 33.24 -12.81 -21.89
C ALA A 196 32.04 -11.85 -21.96
N GLU A 197 30.82 -12.40 -21.94
CA GLU A 197 29.56 -11.64 -21.98
C GLU A 197 29.47 -10.64 -20.81
N ILE A 198 29.70 -11.09 -19.57
CA ILE A 198 29.62 -10.23 -18.39
C ILE A 198 30.70 -9.14 -18.43
N ASN A 199 31.92 -9.46 -18.82
CA ASN A 199 32.98 -8.45 -18.93
C ASN A 199 32.74 -7.45 -20.05
N GLU A 200 32.08 -7.85 -21.14
CA GLU A 200 31.63 -6.92 -22.18
C GLU A 200 30.60 -5.94 -21.62
N ILE A 201 29.57 -6.44 -20.92
CA ILE A 201 28.55 -5.61 -20.25
C ILE A 201 29.18 -4.65 -19.23
N LEU A 202 30.15 -5.12 -18.44
CA LEU A 202 30.80 -4.33 -17.40
C LEU A 202 31.87 -3.34 -17.92
N SER A 203 32.30 -3.50 -19.18
CA SER A 203 33.33 -2.64 -19.78
C SER A 203 32.90 -1.17 -19.82
N GLU A 204 31.62 -0.89 -20.02
CA GLU A 204 31.05 0.46 -19.97
C GLU A 204 31.16 1.12 -18.59
N LEU A 205 31.27 0.31 -17.54
CA LEU A 205 31.42 0.75 -16.16
C LEU A 205 32.88 0.80 -15.70
N ASN A 206 33.83 0.46 -16.58
CA ASN A 206 35.24 0.25 -16.25
C ASN A 206 35.43 -0.76 -15.09
N ILE A 207 34.62 -1.82 -15.09
CA ILE A 207 34.68 -2.91 -14.12
C ILE A 207 35.02 -4.19 -14.87
N LYS A 208 35.78 -5.07 -14.23
CA LYS A 208 36.12 -6.39 -14.75
C LYS A 208 35.97 -7.42 -13.63
N ILE A 209 35.36 -8.55 -13.95
CA ILE A 209 35.33 -9.73 -13.07
C ILE A 209 36.50 -10.65 -13.39
N ASP A 210 36.92 -11.40 -12.39
CA ASP A 210 37.93 -12.43 -12.47
C ASP A 210 37.33 -13.76 -12.94
N SER A 211 38.16 -14.63 -13.51
CA SER A 211 37.70 -15.90 -14.08
C SER A 211 37.23 -16.91 -13.03
N ASP A 212 37.58 -16.70 -11.77
CA ASP A 212 37.22 -17.53 -10.61
C ASP A 212 36.00 -17.00 -9.85
N ALA A 213 35.34 -15.94 -10.33
CA ALA A 213 34.10 -15.46 -9.74
C ALA A 213 33.01 -16.54 -9.71
N ALA A 214 32.24 -16.56 -8.63
CA ALA A 214 31.16 -17.52 -8.44
C ALA A 214 29.93 -17.08 -9.24
N LEU A 215 29.34 -18.01 -9.99
CA LEU A 215 28.07 -17.81 -10.69
C LEU A 215 26.97 -18.57 -9.93
N ILE A 216 26.01 -17.83 -9.39
CA ILE A 216 24.81 -18.38 -8.75
C ILE A 216 23.65 -18.32 -9.74
N ILE A 217 23.00 -19.46 -9.90
CA ILE A 217 21.85 -19.66 -10.79
C ILE A 217 20.75 -20.45 -10.05
N PRO A 218 19.50 -20.47 -10.57
CA PRO A 218 18.46 -21.32 -10.02
C PRO A 218 18.88 -22.79 -9.99
N ASP A 219 18.50 -23.49 -8.92
CA ASP A 219 18.61 -24.94 -8.87
C ASP A 219 17.37 -25.59 -9.51
N GLU A 220 17.51 -25.99 -10.78
CA GLU A 220 16.47 -26.69 -11.52
C GLU A 220 16.15 -28.09 -10.97
N GLU A 221 17.06 -28.70 -10.20
CA GLU A 221 16.82 -30.02 -9.59
C GLU A 221 15.96 -29.90 -8.32
N HIS A 222 16.06 -28.77 -7.61
CA HIS A 222 15.32 -28.48 -6.37
C HIS A 222 14.63 -27.11 -6.46
N PRO A 223 13.65 -26.95 -7.37
CA PRO A 223 12.99 -25.67 -7.56
C PRO A 223 12.16 -25.28 -6.34
N THR A 224 12.29 -24.03 -5.94
CA THR A 224 11.50 -23.42 -4.87
C THR A 224 10.32 -22.64 -5.46
N VAL A 225 9.12 -23.18 -5.30
CA VAL A 225 7.88 -22.55 -5.78
C VAL A 225 7.06 -22.10 -4.58
N VAL A 226 6.69 -20.81 -4.57
CA VAL A 226 5.78 -20.24 -3.58
C VAL A 226 4.40 -20.16 -4.18
N ASP A 227 3.46 -20.91 -3.61
CA ASP A 227 2.03 -20.79 -3.91
C ASP A 227 1.35 -20.01 -2.78
N MET A 228 0.64 -18.94 -3.13
CA MET A 228 -0.02 -18.08 -2.15
C MET A 228 -1.43 -18.60 -1.88
N PRO A 229 -1.85 -18.74 -0.61
CA PRO A 229 -3.17 -19.24 -0.29
C PRO A 229 -4.25 -18.27 -0.79
N ASN A 230 -5.37 -18.83 -1.26
CA ASN A 230 -6.55 -18.05 -1.59
C ASN A 230 -7.08 -17.33 -0.35
N ARG A 231 -7.51 -16.07 -0.55
CA ARG A 231 -8.14 -15.25 0.48
C ARG A 231 -9.65 -15.39 0.41
N GLY A 232 -10.31 -15.42 1.57
CA GLY A 232 -11.76 -15.54 1.66
C GLY A 232 -12.27 -15.31 3.08
N ILE A 233 -13.53 -15.65 3.27
CA ILE A 233 -14.25 -15.63 4.55
C ILE A 233 -14.95 -16.98 4.73
N ASP A 234 -15.22 -17.35 5.98
CA ASP A 234 -16.04 -18.54 6.29
C ASP A 234 -17.54 -18.25 6.20
N SER A 235 -17.99 -17.11 6.72
CA SER A 235 -19.40 -16.71 6.81
C SER A 235 -19.56 -15.17 6.86
N GLN A 236 -20.74 -14.65 6.47
CA GLN A 236 -21.03 -13.21 6.45
C GLN A 236 -21.69 -12.78 7.79
N PHE A 237 -22.60 -11.81 7.75
CA PHE A 237 -23.31 -11.28 8.93
C PHE A 237 -24.72 -11.88 9.13
N GLU A 238 -25.03 -13.02 8.52
CA GLU A 238 -26.38 -13.61 8.55
C GLU A 238 -26.88 -13.90 9.97
N SER A 239 -25.96 -14.16 10.91
CA SER A 239 -26.25 -14.44 12.32
C SER A 239 -26.27 -13.19 13.20
N ILE A 240 -26.27 -11.98 12.64
CA ILE A 240 -26.37 -10.71 13.36
C ILE A 240 -27.57 -9.91 12.83
N THR A 241 -28.36 -9.34 13.74
CA THR A 241 -29.46 -8.44 13.41
C THR A 241 -29.39 -7.15 14.23
N ILE A 242 -30.26 -6.21 13.88
CA ILE A 242 -30.41 -4.91 14.53
C ILE A 242 -31.77 -4.84 15.23
N VAL A 243 -31.78 -4.27 16.43
CA VAL A 243 -32.97 -4.07 17.28
C VAL A 243 -33.01 -2.64 17.81
N SER A 244 -34.20 -2.18 18.18
CA SER A 244 -34.37 -0.92 18.90
C SER A 244 -33.62 -0.92 20.24
N SER A 245 -33.08 0.24 20.60
CA SER A 245 -32.43 0.48 21.90
C SER A 245 -33.40 0.94 23.00
N GLY A 246 -34.70 1.02 22.70
CA GLY A 246 -35.76 1.47 23.62
C GLY A 246 -36.52 2.71 23.13
N ASN A 247 -36.11 3.29 22.00
CA ASN A 247 -36.82 4.40 21.37
C ASN A 247 -38.08 3.92 20.64
N PRO A 248 -39.18 4.70 20.64
CA PRO A 248 -40.35 4.38 19.84
C PRO A 248 -40.00 4.48 18.35
N ARG A 249 -40.70 3.68 17.54
CA ARG A 249 -40.63 3.78 16.08
C ARG A 249 -40.90 5.23 15.63
N LEU A 250 -40.09 5.72 14.69
CA LEU A 250 -40.27 7.06 14.12
C LEU A 250 -41.45 7.09 13.13
N TYR A 251 -41.95 8.29 12.85
CA TYR A 251 -42.87 8.48 11.73
C TYR A 251 -42.13 8.30 10.40
N GLU A 252 -42.84 7.82 9.36
CA GLU A 252 -42.24 7.60 8.03
C GLU A 252 -41.65 8.86 7.38
N HIS A 253 -42.13 10.03 7.79
CA HIS A 253 -41.66 11.34 7.31
C HIS A 253 -40.68 12.02 8.26
N ALA A 254 -40.18 11.32 9.27
CA ALA A 254 -39.18 11.88 10.17
C ALA A 254 -37.93 12.29 9.38
N PRO A 255 -37.32 13.45 9.68
CA PRO A 255 -36.02 13.79 9.11
C PRO A 255 -34.99 12.78 9.60
N LEU A 256 -34.17 12.25 8.69
CA LEU A 256 -33.12 11.28 9.03
C LEU A 256 -31.75 11.83 8.57
N ASP A 257 -30.75 11.68 9.43
CA ASP A 257 -29.35 11.99 9.14
C ASP A 257 -28.55 10.73 8.83
N LEU A 258 -28.31 10.50 7.54
CA LEU A 258 -27.48 9.38 7.07
C LEU A 258 -26.01 9.76 6.92
N LEU A 259 -25.68 11.04 7.09
CA LEU A 259 -24.38 11.57 6.76
C LEU A 259 -23.34 11.03 7.75
N THR A 260 -22.25 10.51 7.22
CA THR A 260 -21.08 10.16 8.02
C THR A 260 -19.95 11.11 7.68
N LEU A 261 -19.50 11.87 8.67
CA LEU A 261 -18.31 12.71 8.54
C LEU A 261 -17.07 11.92 8.94
N LEU A 262 -16.17 11.71 7.98
CA LEU A 262 -14.80 11.30 8.27
C LEU A 262 -14.00 12.58 8.48
N GLN A 263 -13.47 12.78 9.69
CA GLN A 263 -12.67 13.96 10.00
C GLN A 263 -11.20 13.72 9.62
N LEU A 264 -10.57 14.72 9.01
CA LEU A 264 -9.13 14.70 8.79
C LEU A 264 -8.40 14.85 10.12
N ARG A 265 -7.30 14.13 10.27
CA ARG A 265 -6.60 14.12 11.55
C ARG A 265 -6.00 15.49 11.86
N GLY A 266 -6.42 16.08 12.99
CA GLY A 266 -5.91 17.37 13.44
C GLY A 266 -6.55 18.59 12.76
N GLU A 267 -7.51 18.38 11.87
CA GLU A 267 -8.18 19.44 11.10
C GLU A 267 -9.68 19.48 11.42
N GLU A 268 -10.33 20.63 11.20
CA GLU A 268 -11.80 20.75 11.30
C GLU A 268 -12.52 20.23 10.05
N LYS A 269 -11.79 20.08 8.94
CA LYS A 269 -12.31 19.60 7.66
C LYS A 269 -12.40 18.08 7.64
N GLY A 270 -13.16 17.56 6.68
CA GLY A 270 -13.36 16.14 6.52
C GLY A 270 -13.99 15.78 5.18
N MET A 271 -14.22 14.48 5.01
CA MET A 271 -14.94 13.92 3.87
C MET A 271 -16.31 13.46 4.34
N LEU A 272 -17.34 13.94 3.66
CA LEU A 272 -18.71 13.54 3.92
C LEU A 272 -19.06 12.32 3.08
N LEU A 273 -19.61 11.30 3.74
CA LEU A 273 -20.21 10.15 3.10
C LEU A 273 -21.74 10.27 3.21
N PRO A 274 -22.46 10.48 2.10
CA PRO A 274 -23.93 10.53 2.12
C PRO A 274 -24.58 9.26 2.65
N LEU A 275 -23.98 8.12 2.34
CA LEU A 275 -24.24 6.83 2.95
C LEU A 275 -22.93 6.31 3.56
N PRO A 276 -22.95 5.58 4.69
CA PRO A 276 -21.77 5.02 5.37
C PRO A 276 -21.11 3.84 4.61
N ILE A 277 -20.96 3.98 3.30
CA ILE A 277 -20.35 3.02 2.39
C ILE A 277 -19.41 3.73 1.41
N MET A 278 -18.25 3.14 1.15
CA MET A 278 -17.40 3.51 0.03
C MET A 278 -17.39 2.37 -0.98
N PRO A 279 -18.05 2.54 -2.15
CA PRO A 279 -17.96 1.56 -3.22
C PRO A 279 -16.51 1.36 -3.66
N HIS A 280 -16.04 0.11 -3.75
CA HIS A 280 -14.76 -0.22 -4.38
C HIS A 280 -14.98 -0.59 -5.85
N LEU A 281 -14.38 0.19 -6.75
CA LEU A 281 -14.56 0.09 -8.20
C LEU A 281 -13.21 0.09 -8.92
N GLN A 282 -13.13 -0.53 -10.11
CA GLN A 282 -11.89 -0.51 -10.89
C GLN A 282 -11.51 0.90 -11.38
N SER A 283 -12.50 1.75 -11.67
CA SER A 283 -12.28 3.09 -12.20
C SER A 283 -13.38 4.08 -11.83
N GLY A 284 -13.00 5.33 -11.54
CA GLY A 284 -13.93 6.45 -11.36
C GLY A 284 -14.33 7.15 -12.67
N LYS A 285 -13.71 6.77 -13.79
CA LYS A 285 -13.84 7.49 -15.07
C LYS A 285 -15.27 7.41 -15.62
N GLY A 286 -15.87 8.59 -15.82
CA GLY A 286 -17.18 8.72 -16.45
C GLY A 286 -18.37 8.36 -15.55
N LEU A 287 -18.13 8.05 -14.27
CA LEU A 287 -19.19 7.79 -13.29
C LEU A 287 -19.90 9.08 -12.92
N LYS A 288 -21.20 9.16 -13.23
CA LYS A 288 -22.05 10.33 -12.97
C LYS A 288 -23.47 9.89 -12.67
N GLY A 289 -24.06 10.45 -11.63
CA GLY A 289 -25.44 10.16 -11.27
C GLY A 289 -25.87 10.89 -10.01
N ILE A 290 -27.09 10.66 -9.54
CA ILE A 290 -27.66 11.42 -8.42
C ILE A 290 -26.91 11.09 -7.13
N PHE A 291 -26.66 9.82 -6.87
CA PHE A 291 -25.90 9.37 -5.70
C PHE A 291 -24.39 9.49 -5.92
N LEU A 292 -23.89 9.00 -7.06
CA LEU A 292 -22.47 8.97 -7.40
C LEU A 292 -21.84 10.36 -7.40
N ASN A 293 -22.54 11.41 -7.84
CA ASN A 293 -21.95 12.76 -7.87
C ASN A 293 -21.53 13.28 -6.49
N ARG A 294 -22.06 12.70 -5.41
CA ARG A 294 -21.79 13.09 -4.02
C ARG A 294 -21.22 11.96 -3.16
N GLN A 295 -21.17 10.72 -3.66
CA GLN A 295 -20.67 9.56 -2.93
C GLN A 295 -19.20 9.29 -3.29
N PRO A 296 -18.26 9.44 -2.34
CA PRO A 296 -16.88 8.99 -2.49
C PRO A 296 -16.79 7.48 -2.76
N CYS A 297 -15.94 7.10 -3.70
CA CYS A 297 -15.59 5.71 -3.97
C CYS A 297 -14.09 5.47 -3.70
N ILE A 298 -13.74 4.21 -3.43
CA ILE A 298 -12.36 3.75 -3.54
C ILE A 298 -12.18 3.20 -4.96
N VAL A 299 -11.15 3.64 -5.67
CA VAL A 299 -10.90 3.19 -7.04
C VAL A 299 -9.46 2.77 -7.30
N ASP A 300 -9.25 1.83 -8.20
CA ASP A 300 -7.90 1.38 -8.58
C ASP A 300 -7.26 2.28 -9.67
N SER A 301 -8.07 3.08 -10.38
CA SER A 301 -7.61 3.98 -11.44
C SER A 301 -8.56 5.15 -11.69
N ASN A 302 -8.03 6.23 -12.28
CA ASN A 302 -8.82 7.38 -12.76
C ASN A 302 -9.86 7.90 -11.73
N PRO A 303 -9.43 8.31 -10.52
CA PRO A 303 -10.33 8.79 -9.49
C PRO A 303 -11.00 10.09 -9.91
N ARG A 304 -12.25 10.27 -9.48
CA ARG A 304 -12.90 11.59 -9.47
C ARG A 304 -12.33 12.41 -8.30
N PRO A 305 -12.51 13.74 -8.28
CA PRO A 305 -12.04 14.61 -7.17
C PRO A 305 -12.52 14.23 -5.77
N ILE A 306 -13.59 13.44 -5.67
CA ILE A 306 -14.16 12.95 -4.40
C ILE A 306 -13.75 11.51 -4.07
N ASP A 307 -13.07 10.82 -4.98
CA ASP A 307 -12.70 9.40 -4.82
C ASP A 307 -11.32 9.25 -4.21
N LEU A 308 -11.10 8.15 -3.50
CA LEU A 308 -9.79 7.75 -3.00
C LEU A 308 -9.14 6.77 -3.99
N LEU A 309 -7.88 7.02 -4.35
CA LEU A 309 -7.12 6.08 -5.17
C LEU A 309 -6.51 4.99 -4.27
N ARG A 310 -6.85 3.73 -4.52
CA ARG A 310 -6.21 2.58 -3.89
C ARG A 310 -4.84 2.35 -4.52
N ILE A 311 -3.78 2.34 -3.73
CA ILE A 311 -2.40 2.09 -4.14
C ILE A 311 -2.04 0.64 -3.80
N SER A 312 -1.61 -0.11 -4.80
CA SER A 312 -1.13 -1.47 -4.65
C SER A 312 0.00 -1.78 -5.64
N GLU A 313 0.53 -3.00 -5.60
CA GLU A 313 1.59 -3.41 -6.53
C GLU A 313 1.17 -3.29 -8.00
N SER A 314 -0.11 -3.43 -8.34
CA SER A 314 -0.57 -3.38 -9.73
C SER A 314 -0.56 -1.97 -10.33
N ASN A 315 -0.59 -0.92 -9.51
CA ASN A 315 -0.69 0.47 -10.01
C ASN A 315 0.35 1.43 -9.42
N ILE A 316 1.26 0.99 -8.55
CA ILE A 316 2.26 1.85 -7.91
C ILE A 316 3.12 2.63 -8.92
N HIS A 317 3.30 2.11 -10.13
CA HIS A 317 4.04 2.79 -11.20
C HIS A 317 3.26 3.92 -11.85
N ASP A 318 1.94 3.80 -11.96
CA ASP A 318 1.10 4.71 -12.76
C ASP A 318 0.22 5.59 -11.86
N CYS A 319 0.49 5.62 -10.55
CA CYS A 319 -0.38 6.26 -9.57
C CYS A 319 -0.18 7.78 -9.44
N THR A 320 0.94 8.34 -9.92
CA THR A 320 1.32 9.74 -9.69
C THR A 320 0.32 10.73 -10.29
N GLU A 321 -0.02 10.59 -11.58
CA GLU A 321 -0.99 11.46 -12.25
C GLU A 321 -2.40 11.28 -11.64
N PRO A 322 -2.96 10.05 -11.50
CA PRO A 322 -4.24 9.84 -10.83
C PRO A 322 -4.34 10.43 -9.42
N LEU A 323 -3.26 10.39 -8.61
CA LEU A 323 -3.25 10.96 -7.26
C LEU A 323 -3.49 12.47 -7.26
N THR A 324 -3.00 13.21 -8.26
CA THR A 324 -3.20 14.68 -8.32
C THR A 324 -4.66 15.11 -8.40
N ASN A 325 -5.53 14.24 -8.91
CA ASN A 325 -6.97 14.49 -9.02
C ASN A 325 -7.80 13.76 -7.94
N ALA A 326 -7.16 13.03 -7.01
CA ALA A 326 -7.87 12.21 -6.04
C ALA A 326 -8.32 13.02 -4.81
N GLY A 327 -9.44 12.62 -4.22
CA GLY A 327 -9.91 13.09 -2.90
C GLY A 327 -9.08 12.52 -1.73
N GLY A 328 -8.25 11.51 -2.00
CA GLY A 328 -7.33 10.90 -1.06
C GLY A 328 -6.72 9.61 -1.62
N ALA A 329 -6.08 8.82 -0.76
CA ALA A 329 -5.47 7.56 -1.12
C ALA A 329 -5.71 6.47 -0.06
N VAL A 330 -5.70 5.21 -0.52
CA VAL A 330 -5.72 4.02 0.34
C VAL A 330 -4.49 3.18 0.01
N ILE A 331 -3.55 3.01 0.94
CA ILE A 331 -2.35 2.19 0.73
C ILE A 331 -2.64 0.75 1.16
N CYS A 332 -2.60 -0.20 0.22
CA CYS A 332 -2.86 -1.61 0.50
C CYS A 332 -1.59 -2.34 0.97
N LEU A 333 -1.52 -2.62 2.27
CA LEU A 333 -0.37 -3.30 2.88
C LEU A 333 -0.29 -4.79 2.55
N ASP A 334 -1.40 -5.41 2.11
CA ASP A 334 -1.41 -6.84 1.77
C ASP A 334 -0.83 -7.11 0.38
N GLU A 335 -0.90 -6.14 -0.53
CA GLU A 335 -0.40 -6.25 -1.91
C GLU A 335 0.97 -5.61 -2.09
N LEU A 336 1.45 -4.85 -1.10
CA LEU A 336 2.78 -4.24 -1.13
C LEU A 336 3.81 -5.09 -0.35
N PRO A 337 5.11 -4.98 -0.69
CA PRO A 337 6.17 -5.57 0.11
C PRO A 337 6.10 -5.12 1.56
N ARG A 338 6.53 -6.00 2.49
CA ARG A 338 6.58 -5.66 3.91
C ARG A 338 7.54 -4.50 4.14
N MET A 339 7.04 -3.42 4.71
CA MET A 339 7.81 -2.23 5.05
C MET A 339 7.95 -2.09 6.56
N ASN A 340 9.09 -1.56 7.00
CA ASN A 340 9.26 -1.10 8.38
C ASN A 340 8.63 0.29 8.56
N ASP A 341 8.74 0.86 9.76
CA ASP A 341 8.15 2.17 10.09
C ASP A 341 8.69 3.30 9.20
N ALA A 342 10.00 3.34 8.93
CA ALA A 342 10.63 4.38 8.12
C ALA A 342 10.27 4.28 6.63
N GLU A 343 10.24 3.06 6.10
CA GLU A 343 9.89 2.81 4.70
C GLU A 343 8.41 3.11 4.43
N LEU A 344 7.52 2.76 5.36
CA LEU A 344 6.10 3.07 5.22
C LEU A 344 5.84 4.58 5.37
N ASP A 345 6.55 5.26 6.29
CA ASP A 345 6.49 6.73 6.43
C ASP A 345 6.96 7.43 5.13
N ALA A 346 7.99 6.88 4.49
CA ALA A 346 8.48 7.35 3.20
C ALA A 346 7.46 7.15 2.07
N LEU A 347 6.76 6.00 2.03
CA LEU A 347 5.71 5.77 1.04
C LEU A 347 4.51 6.71 1.27
N ILE A 348 4.09 6.89 2.51
CA ILE A 348 3.02 7.82 2.88
C ILE A 348 3.40 9.24 2.48
N SER A 349 4.63 9.68 2.78
CA SER A 349 5.15 11.00 2.41
C SER A 349 5.15 11.21 0.89
N LEU A 350 5.54 10.19 0.13
CA LEU A 350 5.50 10.21 -1.32
C LEU A 350 4.06 10.35 -1.85
N VAL A 351 3.12 9.58 -1.31
CA VAL A 351 1.70 9.70 -1.68
C VAL A 351 1.16 11.08 -1.33
N ARG A 352 1.44 11.60 -0.13
CA ARG A 352 1.06 12.97 0.29
C ARG A 352 1.67 14.05 -0.59
N SER A 353 2.86 13.83 -1.16
CA SER A 353 3.47 14.78 -2.10
C SER A 353 2.72 14.94 -3.42
N ARG A 354 1.93 13.93 -3.81
CA ARG A 354 1.12 13.92 -5.05
C ARG A 354 -0.32 14.36 -4.82
N LEU A 355 -0.79 14.30 -3.59
CA LEU A 355 -2.09 14.83 -3.19
C LEU A 355 -1.99 16.33 -2.90
N ASP A 356 -3.11 17.03 -3.07
CA ASP A 356 -3.30 18.34 -2.46
C ASP A 356 -3.18 18.25 -0.93
N ASP A 357 -2.93 19.39 -0.29
CA ASP A 357 -2.96 19.45 1.18
C ASP A 357 -4.38 19.10 1.70
N GLU A 358 -4.44 18.62 2.95
CA GLU A 358 -5.71 18.24 3.61
C GLU A 358 -6.47 17.12 2.86
N LYS A 359 -5.77 16.13 2.28
CA LYS A 359 -6.36 14.94 1.68
C LYS A 359 -6.14 13.70 2.53
N PHE A 360 -7.11 12.78 2.47
CA PHE A 360 -7.10 11.55 3.25
C PHE A 360 -6.00 10.60 2.79
N VAL A 361 -5.27 10.00 3.73
CA VAL A 361 -4.45 8.81 3.50
C VAL A 361 -4.85 7.72 4.48
N LEU A 362 -5.36 6.62 3.95
CA LEU A 362 -5.80 5.45 4.72
C LEU A 362 -4.85 4.27 4.50
N LEU A 363 -4.77 3.38 5.49
CA LEU A 363 -4.08 2.10 5.37
C LEU A 363 -5.10 0.96 5.29
N GLU A 364 -4.98 0.10 4.28
CA GLU A 364 -5.75 -1.14 4.17
C GLU A 364 -4.86 -2.35 4.50
N GLY A 365 -5.39 -3.30 5.27
CA GLY A 365 -4.74 -4.59 5.48
C GLY A 365 -5.67 -5.64 6.08
N GLY A 366 -5.26 -6.91 6.05
CA GLY A 366 -6.04 -8.04 6.57
C GLY A 366 -6.45 -7.87 8.03
N VAL A 367 -7.69 -8.26 8.35
CA VAL A 367 -8.23 -8.17 9.72
C VAL A 367 -7.46 -9.02 10.72
N ASP A 368 -6.85 -10.12 10.27
CA ASP A 368 -5.96 -10.99 11.04
C ASP A 368 -4.63 -10.29 11.44
N ARG A 369 -4.33 -9.13 10.85
CA ARG A 369 -3.19 -8.27 11.17
C ARG A 369 -3.59 -6.88 11.65
N ILE A 370 -4.84 -6.71 12.08
CA ILE A 370 -5.41 -5.37 12.36
C ILE A 370 -4.65 -4.57 13.42
N SER A 371 -4.02 -5.22 14.41
CA SER A 371 -3.18 -4.52 15.40
C SER A 371 -1.98 -3.84 14.76
N LEU A 372 -1.36 -4.45 13.75
CA LEU A 372 -0.26 -3.85 13.00
C LEU A 372 -0.74 -2.64 12.17
N VAL A 373 -1.87 -2.78 11.46
CA VAL A 373 -2.45 -1.72 10.62
C VAL A 373 -2.83 -0.50 11.48
N HIS A 374 -3.50 -0.74 12.61
CA HIS A 374 -3.88 0.30 13.56
C HIS A 374 -2.67 0.98 14.19
N ARG A 375 -1.64 0.21 14.58
CA ARG A 375 -0.37 0.77 15.08
C ARG A 375 0.25 1.71 14.04
N PHE A 376 0.37 1.27 12.80
CA PHE A 376 0.95 2.06 11.72
C PHE A 376 0.17 3.35 11.48
N ALA A 377 -1.16 3.27 11.28
CA ALA A 377 -1.97 4.45 11.05
C ALA A 377 -1.90 5.46 12.21
N ALA A 378 -1.88 4.95 13.44
CA ALA A 378 -1.77 5.77 14.64
C ALA A 378 -0.38 6.42 14.81
N ALA A 379 0.69 5.77 14.35
CA ALA A 379 2.07 6.23 14.48
C ALA A 379 2.51 7.14 13.32
N LEU A 380 2.04 6.87 12.10
CA LEU A 380 2.49 7.52 10.85
C LEU A 380 1.49 8.56 10.32
N ASP A 381 0.68 9.14 11.22
CA ASP A 381 -0.25 10.24 10.90
C ASP A 381 -1.21 9.95 9.72
N CYS A 382 -1.72 8.72 9.63
CA CYS A 382 -2.78 8.39 8.69
C CYS A 382 -4.16 8.81 9.23
N ASP A 383 -5.09 9.06 8.32
CA ASP A 383 -6.43 9.58 8.61
C ASP A 383 -7.45 8.45 8.88
N GLY A 384 -7.15 7.24 8.44
CA GLY A 384 -8.00 6.09 8.73
C GLY A 384 -7.39 4.74 8.36
N THR A 385 -8.13 3.69 8.67
CA THR A 385 -7.78 2.30 8.37
C THR A 385 -8.96 1.57 7.73
N ILE A 386 -8.65 0.56 6.91
CA ILE A 386 -9.63 -0.36 6.35
C ILE A 386 -9.17 -1.77 6.71
N ALA A 387 -9.97 -2.47 7.51
CA ALA A 387 -9.75 -3.87 7.81
C ALA A 387 -10.34 -4.72 6.67
N ASN A 388 -9.53 -5.51 5.97
CA ASN A 388 -10.04 -6.43 4.96
C ASN A 388 -10.43 -7.76 5.61
N SER A 389 -11.71 -8.10 5.58
CA SER A 389 -12.24 -9.35 6.15
C SER A 389 -11.81 -10.58 5.35
N SER A 390 -11.57 -10.45 4.04
CA SER A 390 -11.12 -11.53 3.17
C SER A 390 -9.63 -11.79 3.38
N THR A 391 -9.30 -12.87 4.08
CA THR A 391 -7.92 -13.22 4.48
C THR A 391 -7.63 -14.68 4.16
N ALA A 392 -6.35 -15.06 4.20
CA ALA A 392 -5.95 -16.46 4.05
C ALA A 392 -6.40 -17.34 5.23
N ALA A 393 -6.84 -16.74 6.34
CA ALA A 393 -7.36 -17.44 7.51
C ALA A 393 -8.84 -17.82 7.38
N HIS A 394 -9.57 -17.28 6.38
CA HIS A 394 -11.01 -17.52 6.17
C HIS A 394 -11.82 -17.34 7.46
N LEU A 395 -11.59 -16.26 8.21
CA LEU A 395 -12.35 -16.01 9.43
C LEU A 395 -13.80 -15.63 9.11
N PRO A 396 -14.77 -15.92 10.01
CA PRO A 396 -16.11 -15.35 9.93
C PRO A 396 -16.05 -13.82 9.92
N ALA A 397 -16.85 -13.15 9.10
CA ALA A 397 -16.87 -11.69 9.04
C ALA A 397 -17.25 -11.05 10.38
N SER A 398 -18.14 -11.70 11.14
CA SER A 398 -18.53 -11.29 12.49
C SER A 398 -17.35 -11.23 13.47
N ALA A 399 -16.30 -12.04 13.28
CA ALA A 399 -15.10 -12.00 14.10
C ALA A 399 -14.31 -10.68 13.93
N ALA A 400 -14.45 -10.00 12.79
CA ALA A 400 -13.78 -8.73 12.53
C ALA A 400 -14.18 -7.62 13.51
N LEU A 401 -15.44 -7.61 13.92
CA LEU A 401 -16.03 -6.56 14.76
C LEU A 401 -15.29 -6.38 16.10
N PRO A 402 -15.14 -7.42 16.96
CA PRO A 402 -14.38 -7.28 18.20
C PRO A 402 -12.88 -7.08 17.95
N MET A 403 -12.30 -7.70 16.92
CA MET A 403 -10.87 -7.55 16.61
C MET A 403 -10.50 -6.09 16.30
N MET A 404 -11.30 -5.42 15.48
CA MET A 404 -11.13 -4.00 15.17
C MET A 404 -11.31 -3.14 16.42
N GLY A 405 -12.40 -3.35 17.19
CA GLY A 405 -12.70 -2.56 18.37
C GLY A 405 -11.64 -2.65 19.47
N LEU A 406 -11.13 -3.86 19.76
CA LEU A 406 -10.08 -4.09 20.75
C LEU A 406 -8.76 -3.45 20.32
N SER A 407 -8.35 -3.67 19.07
CA SER A 407 -7.14 -3.07 18.49
C SER A 407 -7.23 -1.53 18.47
N ALA A 408 -8.39 -0.98 18.12
CA ALA A 408 -8.60 0.46 18.09
C ALA A 408 -8.47 1.10 19.48
N ARG A 409 -8.93 0.41 20.53
CA ARG A 409 -8.77 0.82 21.94
C ARG A 409 -7.29 0.78 22.34
N GLU A 410 -6.59 -0.31 22.01
CA GLU A 410 -5.15 -0.49 22.29
C GLU A 410 -4.31 0.65 21.71
N HIS A 411 -4.55 1.00 20.45
CA HIS A 411 -3.79 2.04 19.72
C HIS A 411 -4.38 3.45 19.81
N GLN A 412 -5.47 3.61 20.58
CA GLN A 412 -6.15 4.88 20.85
C GLN A 412 -6.62 5.62 19.59
N LEU A 413 -7.14 4.90 18.60
CA LEU A 413 -7.51 5.47 17.29
C LEU A 413 -8.50 6.63 17.40
N GLY A 414 -9.57 6.47 18.19
CA GLY A 414 -10.57 7.52 18.38
C GLY A 414 -9.99 8.81 18.97
N ARG A 415 -9.06 8.71 19.94
CA ARG A 415 -8.37 9.87 20.51
C ARG A 415 -7.45 10.56 19.50
N LYS A 416 -6.88 9.78 18.58
CA LYS A 416 -5.99 10.27 17.53
C LYS A 416 -6.73 10.73 16.28
N GLY A 417 -8.06 10.61 16.22
CA GLY A 417 -8.85 10.98 15.05
C GLY A 417 -8.64 10.06 13.84
N VAL A 418 -8.30 8.78 14.08
CA VAL A 418 -8.14 7.80 13.01
C VAL A 418 -9.47 7.08 12.76
N SER A 419 -10.04 7.27 11.57
CA SER A 419 -11.28 6.61 11.14
C SER A 419 -11.07 5.12 10.89
N GLN A 420 -12.12 4.32 11.01
CA GLN A 420 -12.09 2.87 10.82
C GLN A 420 -13.16 2.45 9.80
N GLY A 421 -12.75 1.63 8.84
CA GLY A 421 -13.64 0.97 7.90
C GLY A 421 -13.44 -0.53 7.88
N LEU A 422 -14.46 -1.26 7.43
CA LEU A 422 -14.39 -2.70 7.18
C LEU A 422 -14.65 -2.97 5.69
N SER A 423 -13.74 -3.69 5.03
CA SER A 423 -13.92 -4.18 3.67
C SER A 423 -14.48 -5.60 3.69
N ILE A 424 -15.56 -5.82 2.93
CA ILE A 424 -16.23 -7.11 2.80
C ILE A 424 -16.21 -7.60 1.33
N PRO A 425 -15.99 -8.91 1.10
CA PRO A 425 -15.86 -9.44 -0.26
C PRO A 425 -17.21 -9.71 -0.97
N TRP A 426 -18.36 -9.35 -0.40
CA TRP A 426 -19.68 -9.44 -1.03
C TRP A 426 -20.31 -8.05 -1.21
N SER A 427 -21.36 -7.95 -2.01
CA SER A 427 -22.11 -6.71 -2.22
C SER A 427 -22.90 -6.37 -0.95
N ALA A 428 -22.53 -5.28 -0.28
CA ALA A 428 -23.13 -4.89 1.00
C ALA A 428 -24.64 -4.66 0.89
N SER A 429 -25.37 -5.11 1.90
CA SER A 429 -26.76 -4.73 2.17
C SER A 429 -26.83 -3.57 3.18
N ALA A 430 -28.02 -3.01 3.38
CA ALA A 430 -28.25 -2.03 4.43
C ALA A 430 -28.00 -2.62 5.82
N LEU A 431 -28.36 -3.90 6.02
CA LEU A 431 -28.10 -4.59 7.29
C LEU A 431 -26.59 -4.69 7.57
N ASP A 432 -25.79 -5.12 6.60
CA ASP A 432 -24.32 -5.20 6.75
C ASP A 432 -23.75 -3.85 7.15
N THR A 433 -24.18 -2.80 6.44
CA THR A 433 -23.75 -1.41 6.67
C THR A 433 -24.06 -0.98 8.11
N LEU A 434 -25.30 -1.18 8.56
CA LEU A 434 -25.72 -0.79 9.90
C LEU A 434 -25.08 -1.66 11.00
N VAL A 435 -24.78 -2.94 10.71
CA VAL A 435 -24.06 -3.83 11.64
C VAL A 435 -22.65 -3.31 11.89
N VAL A 436 -21.93 -2.98 10.81
CA VAL A 436 -20.57 -2.43 10.86
C VAL A 436 -20.55 -1.07 11.57
N CYS A 437 -21.51 -0.18 11.27
CA CYS A 437 -21.64 1.11 11.94
C CYS A 437 -21.92 0.95 13.44
N SER A 438 -22.87 0.07 13.80
CA SER A 438 -23.20 -0.22 15.20
C SER A 438 -22.05 -0.85 15.98
N ALA A 439 -21.13 -1.54 15.29
CA ALA A 439 -19.93 -2.12 15.88
C ALA A 439 -18.81 -1.09 16.12
N GLY A 440 -18.96 0.14 15.61
CA GLY A 440 -18.07 1.28 15.87
C GLY A 440 -17.12 1.64 14.73
N ALA A 441 -17.22 1.00 13.57
CA ALA A 441 -16.58 1.48 12.35
C ALA A 441 -17.44 2.59 11.71
N GLN A 442 -16.82 3.54 11.01
CA GLN A 442 -17.54 4.67 10.41
C GLN A 442 -18.11 4.32 9.04
N PHE A 443 -17.51 3.37 8.32
CA PHE A 443 -17.97 3.04 6.97
C PHE A 443 -17.64 1.59 6.61
N ILE A 444 -18.36 1.08 5.61
CA ILE A 444 -18.08 -0.21 4.98
C ILE A 444 -17.51 0.00 3.58
N VAL A 445 -16.63 -0.89 3.14
CA VAL A 445 -16.09 -0.94 1.77
C VAL A 445 -16.58 -2.21 1.12
N SER A 446 -17.16 -2.09 -0.07
CA SER A 446 -17.72 -3.22 -0.80
C SER A 446 -17.86 -2.88 -2.27
N SER A 447 -17.81 -3.89 -3.14
CA SER A 447 -18.15 -3.72 -4.55
C SER A 447 -19.58 -4.22 -4.81
N PRO A 448 -20.42 -3.44 -5.52
CA PRO A 448 -21.70 -3.96 -5.98
C PRO A 448 -21.52 -5.13 -6.96
N PHE A 449 -20.31 -5.33 -7.50
CA PHE A 449 -19.98 -6.35 -8.47
C PHE A 449 -19.40 -7.63 -7.87
N SER A 450 -19.25 -7.74 -6.54
CA SER A 450 -18.63 -8.92 -5.92
C SER A 450 -19.26 -10.27 -6.34
N ASN A 451 -20.57 -10.29 -6.61
CA ASN A 451 -21.31 -11.50 -6.98
C ASN A 451 -21.90 -11.43 -8.40
N ARG A 452 -21.43 -10.51 -9.26
CA ARG A 452 -21.94 -10.35 -10.63
C ARG A 452 -20.88 -9.84 -11.58
N GLU A 453 -21.05 -10.08 -12.87
CA GLU A 453 -20.13 -9.57 -13.88
C GLU A 453 -20.11 -8.03 -13.90
N THR A 454 -18.92 -7.44 -13.96
CA THR A 454 -18.78 -5.98 -14.06
C THR A 454 -19.06 -5.53 -15.49
N PRO A 455 -20.01 -4.59 -15.72
CA PRO A 455 -20.25 -4.06 -17.05
C PRO A 455 -19.00 -3.40 -17.65
N LYS A 456 -18.77 -3.59 -18.95
CA LYS A 456 -17.60 -3.00 -19.64
C LYS A 456 -17.71 -1.49 -19.91
N SER A 457 -18.93 -0.94 -19.90
CA SER A 457 -19.17 0.47 -20.20
C SER A 457 -19.37 1.29 -18.92
N ALA A 458 -18.82 2.50 -18.88
CA ALA A 458 -19.02 3.42 -17.75
C ALA A 458 -20.50 3.70 -17.47
N LYS A 459 -21.34 3.73 -18.52
CA LYS A 459 -22.79 3.88 -18.39
C LYS A 459 -23.43 2.70 -17.66
N GLY A 460 -23.09 1.46 -18.04
CA GLY A 460 -23.60 0.26 -17.38
C GLY A 460 -23.13 0.15 -15.93
N ILE A 461 -21.86 0.50 -15.65
CA ILE A 461 -21.35 0.57 -14.27
C ILE A 461 -22.16 1.60 -13.47
N THR A 462 -22.35 2.80 -14.02
CA THR A 462 -23.12 3.88 -13.40
C THR A 462 -24.54 3.45 -13.05
N GLU A 463 -25.26 2.83 -13.98
CA GLU A 463 -26.64 2.36 -13.75
C GLU A 463 -26.74 1.37 -12.58
N VAL A 464 -25.82 0.40 -12.51
CA VAL A 464 -25.80 -0.59 -11.43
C VAL A 464 -25.47 0.06 -10.08
N VAL A 465 -24.45 0.91 -10.03
CA VAL A 465 -24.01 1.54 -8.78
C VAL A 465 -25.06 2.52 -8.27
N GLU A 466 -25.70 3.31 -9.14
CA GLU A 466 -26.80 4.21 -8.75
C GLU A 466 -27.98 3.44 -8.18
N SER A 467 -28.41 2.35 -8.83
CA SER A 467 -29.51 1.52 -8.33
C SER A 467 -29.19 0.96 -6.95
N TRP A 468 -27.98 0.42 -6.78
CA TRP A 468 -27.54 -0.15 -5.51
C TRP A 468 -27.46 0.90 -4.40
N LEU A 469 -26.93 2.10 -4.66
CA LEU A 469 -26.90 3.18 -3.67
C LEU A 469 -28.30 3.67 -3.32
N ALA A 470 -29.22 3.73 -4.29
CA ALA A 470 -30.61 4.10 -4.04
C ALA A 470 -31.35 3.06 -3.18
N GLU A 471 -31.12 1.77 -3.44
CA GLU A 471 -31.65 0.66 -2.62
C GLU A 471 -31.11 0.70 -1.19
N LEU A 472 -29.79 0.95 -1.03
CA LEU A 472 -29.16 1.12 0.28
C LEU A 472 -29.75 2.32 1.05
N ASP A 473 -29.87 3.49 0.42
CA ASP A 473 -30.49 4.67 1.05
C ASP A 473 -31.90 4.35 1.54
N ALA A 474 -32.74 3.75 0.69
CA ALA A 474 -34.12 3.42 1.05
C ALA A 474 -34.23 2.41 2.20
N ASP A 475 -33.47 1.32 2.18
CA ASP A 475 -33.52 0.27 3.22
C ASP A 475 -32.90 0.76 4.53
N ILE A 476 -31.79 1.53 4.49
CA ILE A 476 -31.22 2.16 5.69
C ILE A 476 -32.26 3.05 6.38
N ARG A 477 -32.96 3.92 5.63
CA ARG A 477 -34.02 4.79 6.17
C ARG A 477 -35.13 3.98 6.84
N GLY A 478 -35.62 2.95 6.15
CA GLY A 478 -36.69 2.10 6.67
C GLY A 478 -36.30 1.42 7.99
N ARG A 479 -35.05 0.95 8.08
CA ARG A 479 -34.51 0.32 9.29
C ARG A 479 -34.35 1.30 10.44
N LEU A 480 -33.78 2.49 10.20
CA LEU A 480 -33.64 3.56 11.20
C LEU A 480 -35.00 3.96 11.78
N ILE A 481 -36.00 4.16 10.92
CA ILE A 481 -37.39 4.44 11.32
C ILE A 481 -37.90 3.35 12.25
N GLU A 482 -37.75 2.09 11.86
CA GLU A 482 -38.27 0.94 12.62
C GLU A 482 -37.62 0.80 14.00
N ILE A 483 -36.30 1.04 14.10
CA ILE A 483 -35.58 0.92 15.38
C ILE A 483 -35.71 2.16 16.27
N GLY A 484 -36.23 3.27 15.73
CA GLY A 484 -36.47 4.50 16.48
C GLY A 484 -35.28 5.47 16.54
N GLU A 485 -34.33 5.37 15.60
CA GLU A 485 -33.13 6.21 15.57
C GLU A 485 -33.20 7.14 14.35
N ASP A 486 -32.92 8.43 14.51
CA ASP A 486 -32.98 9.41 13.42
C ASP A 486 -31.61 9.68 12.78
N GLY A 487 -30.54 9.02 13.22
CA GLY A 487 -29.20 9.18 12.67
C GLY A 487 -28.30 7.95 12.76
N ILE A 488 -27.36 7.82 11.81
CA ILE A 488 -26.34 6.74 11.82
C ILE A 488 -25.39 6.88 13.01
N ASP A 489 -25.12 8.09 13.47
CA ASP A 489 -24.24 8.40 14.60
C ASP A 489 -24.78 7.91 15.96
N GLN A 490 -26.07 7.62 16.04
CA GLN A 490 -26.71 7.07 17.25
C GLN A 490 -26.54 5.56 17.37
N LEU A 491 -26.18 4.90 16.27
CA LEU A 491 -25.95 3.46 16.22
C LEU A 491 -24.76 3.07 17.10
N ASN A 492 -24.92 1.94 17.78
CA ASN A 492 -23.92 1.41 18.70
C ASN A 492 -24.28 -0.03 19.05
N ARG A 493 -23.39 -0.74 19.76
CA ARG A 493 -23.55 -2.15 20.14
C ARG A 493 -24.84 -2.51 20.89
N ARG A 494 -25.60 -1.56 21.43
CA ARG A 494 -26.93 -1.84 22.03
C ARG A 494 -27.96 -2.24 20.99
N HIS A 495 -27.78 -1.78 19.75
CA HIS A 495 -28.62 -2.10 18.61
C HIS A 495 -28.34 -3.48 18.04
N LEU A 496 -27.20 -4.12 18.36
CA LEU A 496 -26.85 -5.43 17.79
C LEU A 496 -27.42 -6.59 18.62
N ARG A 497 -27.92 -7.62 17.93
CA ARG A 497 -28.23 -8.94 18.51
C ARG A 497 -27.64 -10.05 17.65
N ALA A 498 -27.00 -11.01 18.30
CA ALA A 498 -26.61 -12.27 17.68
C ALA A 498 -27.83 -13.19 17.65
N LEU A 499 -28.09 -13.84 16.52
CA LEU A 499 -29.16 -14.83 16.36
C LEU A 499 -28.73 -16.22 16.83
N GLU A 500 -27.42 -16.45 16.94
CA GLU A 500 -26.81 -17.72 17.31
C GLU A 500 -25.87 -17.56 18.51
N SER A 501 -25.79 -18.60 19.33
CA SER A 501 -24.93 -18.58 20.53
C SER A 501 -23.45 -18.45 20.17
N ASP A 502 -23.01 -19.05 19.07
CA ASP A 502 -21.60 -19.01 18.65
C ASP A 502 -21.19 -17.59 18.25
N THR A 503 -22.04 -16.89 17.50
CA THR A 503 -21.84 -15.47 17.16
C THR A 503 -21.83 -14.59 18.42
N ALA A 504 -22.75 -14.82 19.37
CA ALA A 504 -22.76 -14.09 20.64
C ALA A 504 -21.46 -14.31 21.44
N ASN A 505 -21.00 -15.56 21.49
CA ASN A 505 -19.78 -15.97 22.16
C ASN A 505 -18.52 -15.38 21.52
N MET A 506 -18.47 -15.29 20.19
CA MET A 506 -17.33 -14.78 19.43
C MET A 506 -17.24 -13.25 19.43
N THR A 507 -18.38 -12.56 19.40
CA THR A 507 -18.42 -11.09 19.19
C THR A 507 -18.63 -10.29 20.46
N GLY A 508 -19.15 -10.91 21.52
CA GLY A 508 -19.60 -10.21 22.73
C GLY A 508 -20.92 -9.46 22.55
N ILE A 509 -21.55 -9.56 21.39
CA ILE A 509 -22.91 -9.07 21.13
C ILE A 509 -23.89 -9.94 21.94
N ARG A 510 -24.98 -9.33 22.42
CA ARG A 510 -26.03 -10.04 23.17
C ARG A 510 -26.76 -11.02 22.26
N LEU A 511 -27.00 -12.23 22.75
CA LEU A 511 -27.87 -13.21 22.10
C LEU A 511 -29.32 -12.68 22.04
N ALA A 512 -30.03 -12.92 20.95
CA ALA A 512 -31.44 -12.55 20.81
C ALA A 512 -32.27 -13.14 21.95
N GLY A 513 -33.11 -12.32 22.57
CA GLY A 513 -33.86 -12.67 23.78
C GLY A 513 -33.09 -12.51 25.11
N TYR A 514 -31.82 -12.08 25.07
CA TYR A 514 -31.01 -11.82 26.27
C TYR A 514 -30.62 -10.34 26.37
N ASP A 515 -30.66 -9.79 27.59
CA ASP A 515 -30.31 -8.39 27.88
C ASP A 515 -28.84 -8.17 28.26
N ARG A 516 -28.10 -9.26 28.50
CA ARG A 516 -26.69 -9.23 28.90
C ARG A 516 -25.84 -10.06 27.94
N PRO A 517 -24.57 -9.65 27.70
CA PRO A 517 -23.61 -10.49 27.00
C PRO A 517 -23.40 -11.83 27.70
N MET A 518 -22.88 -12.80 26.96
CA MET A 518 -22.52 -14.12 27.52
C MET A 518 -21.47 -13.96 28.64
N PRO A 519 -21.49 -14.81 29.69
CA PRO A 519 -20.65 -14.63 30.88
C PRO A 519 -19.15 -14.44 30.60
N GLN A 520 -18.62 -15.09 29.55
CA GLN A 520 -17.22 -15.00 29.15
C GLN A 520 -16.76 -13.60 28.71
N TRP A 521 -17.70 -12.71 28.36
CA TRP A 521 -17.41 -11.31 28.01
C TRP A 521 -17.53 -10.36 29.20
N LEU A 522 -17.94 -10.86 30.38
CA LEU A 522 -18.00 -10.06 31.60
C LEU A 522 -16.58 -9.94 32.19
N GLY A 523 -15.79 -8.97 31.72
CA GLY A 523 -14.48 -8.63 32.31
C GLY A 523 -13.35 -8.21 31.36
N GLN A 524 -13.58 -8.08 30.05
CA GLN A 524 -12.57 -7.70 29.04
C GLN A 524 -12.55 -6.21 28.66
#